data_AF-A0A958KBQ8-F1
#
_entry.id   AF-A0A958KBQ8-F1
#
_cell.length_a   1.000
_cell.length_b   1.000
_cell.length_c   1.000
_cell.angle_alpha   90.00
_cell.angle_beta   90.00
_cell.angle_gamma   90.00
#
_symmetry.space_group_name_H-M   'P 1'
#
loop_
_entity.id
_entity.type
_entity.pdbx_description
1 polymer ?
#
loop_
_entity_poly.entity_id
_entity_poly.type
_entity_poly.pdbx_seq_one_letter_code
_entity_poly.pdbx_strand_id
1 'polypeptide(L)'
;HYLLEKAAFGRSAKESAIVSAGLSGGAAAAVTELMKIKGEPSGMLSKALDYLNEQEGVSLTDAQMTLRGIRQAWLHIMTQTNNPYHEKFALFLLSVWTVGESVVTNSKEIPLMWNYIERLRSTARSSTAQLRDLANEIVTDPFMLIYLNGNYNLKDNPNENFAREFFELFTVGPKNLNGVANYTEKEDIVEAARRFTGWRIVELDDKLLPVFSPQDHDTGTDELFRGTTYACKATAEEDVVACTIGNHPSVAPYYAKEILEFYLTPNPSSVLIKEFAKVIENNDFDLRASMKVLLSSKAFFHPNYRDTLPKQSAEFAVGIIRTLGLPFHMEGGSGLERTISDKMAQG
;
A
#
# COMPACT_ATOMS: atom_id res chain seq x y z
N HIS A 1 13.77 -13.11 16.42
CA HIS A 1 14.66 -12.84 15.28
C HIS A 1 13.93 -12.99 13.96
N TYR A 2 13.62 -14.21 13.51
CA TYR A 2 12.93 -14.44 12.23
C TYR A 2 11.66 -13.58 12.03
N LEU A 3 10.80 -13.49 13.06
CA LEU A 3 9.63 -12.59 13.03
C LEU A 3 9.99 -11.12 12.74
N LEU A 4 11.03 -10.59 13.37
CA LEU A 4 11.44 -9.19 13.18
C LEU A 4 12.07 -8.95 11.81
N GLU A 5 12.80 -9.94 11.28
CA GLU A 5 13.34 -9.88 9.91
C GLU A 5 12.20 -9.81 8.88
N LYS A 6 11.18 -10.67 9.03
CA LYS A 6 10.11 -10.79 8.04
C LYS A 6 8.98 -9.77 8.22
N ALA A 7 8.59 -9.43 9.44
CA ALA A 7 7.44 -8.56 9.73
C ALA A 7 7.82 -7.12 10.12
N ALA A 8 9.12 -6.83 10.22
CA ALA A 8 9.66 -5.50 10.48
C ALA A 8 10.96 -5.33 9.66
N PHE A 9 11.80 -4.37 10.02
CA PHE A 9 13.08 -4.11 9.35
C PHE A 9 14.26 -4.81 10.06
N GLY A 10 14.07 -6.02 10.57
CA GLY A 10 15.08 -6.71 11.39
C GLY A 10 15.10 -6.26 12.85
N ARG A 11 16.08 -6.79 13.61
CA ARG A 11 16.21 -6.53 15.05
C ARG A 11 17.11 -5.31 15.32
N SER A 12 16.62 -4.35 16.11
CA SER A 12 17.45 -3.33 16.76
C SER A 12 17.35 -3.40 18.29
N ALA A 13 18.07 -2.51 18.98
CA ALA A 13 17.94 -2.31 20.42
C ALA A 13 16.52 -1.87 20.82
N LYS A 14 15.77 -1.20 19.93
CA LYS A 14 14.41 -0.70 20.17
C LYS A 14 13.36 -1.81 20.29
N GLU A 15 13.61 -3.00 19.74
CA GLU A 15 12.67 -4.14 19.77
C GLU A 15 12.89 -5.12 20.94
N SER A 16 13.65 -4.73 21.98
CA SER A 16 13.94 -5.60 23.14
C SER A 16 12.66 -6.12 23.83
N ALA A 17 11.63 -5.30 23.97
CA ALA A 17 10.34 -5.69 24.55
C ALA A 17 9.65 -6.83 23.76
N ILE A 18 9.74 -6.80 22.42
CA ILE A 18 9.16 -7.84 21.55
C ILE A 18 9.89 -9.17 21.74
N VAL A 19 11.22 -9.12 21.87
CA VAL A 19 12.03 -10.32 22.16
C VAL A 19 11.67 -10.89 23.54
N SER A 20 11.57 -10.04 24.56
CA SER A 20 11.17 -10.47 25.91
C SER A 20 9.77 -11.09 25.94
N ALA A 21 8.80 -10.49 25.25
CA ALA A 21 7.46 -11.05 25.11
C ALA A 21 7.47 -12.42 24.42
N GLY A 22 8.31 -12.58 23.39
CA GLY A 22 8.49 -13.86 22.71
C GLY A 22 9.12 -14.95 23.57
N LEU A 23 10.09 -14.59 24.42
CA LEU A 23 10.75 -15.52 25.33
C LEU A 23 9.82 -16.00 26.45
N SER A 24 8.94 -15.13 26.95
CA SER A 24 8.02 -15.46 28.04
C SER A 24 6.70 -16.10 27.56
N GLY A 25 6.15 -15.66 26.43
CA GLY A 25 4.81 -16.02 25.97
C GLY A 25 4.76 -16.63 24.55
N GLY A 26 5.90 -16.92 23.94
CA GLY A 26 5.98 -17.52 22.61
C GLY A 26 5.61 -16.56 21.47
N ALA A 27 5.39 -17.13 20.27
CA ALA A 27 5.20 -16.36 19.05
C ALA A 27 3.99 -15.39 19.11
N ALA A 28 2.86 -15.84 19.66
CA ALA A 28 1.66 -15.01 19.75
C ALA A 28 1.86 -13.76 20.63
N ALA A 29 2.61 -13.88 21.73
CA ALA A 29 2.95 -12.74 22.58
C ALA A 29 3.91 -11.77 21.86
N ALA A 30 4.91 -12.28 21.14
CA ALA A 30 5.80 -11.46 20.33
C ALA A 30 5.05 -10.70 19.23
N VAL A 31 4.13 -11.35 18.52
CA VAL A 31 3.31 -10.72 17.47
C VAL A 31 2.41 -9.64 18.07
N THR A 32 1.78 -9.91 19.21
CA THR A 32 0.94 -8.92 19.91
C THR A 32 1.74 -7.67 20.30
N GLU A 33 2.95 -7.85 20.84
CA GLU A 33 3.83 -6.74 21.22
C GLU A 33 4.44 -6.01 20.00
N LEU A 34 4.67 -6.72 18.89
CA LEU A 34 5.15 -6.16 17.63
C LEU A 34 4.11 -5.25 16.97
N MET A 35 2.84 -5.69 16.95
CA MET A 35 1.74 -4.97 16.32
C MET A 35 1.14 -3.90 17.23
N LYS A 36 1.58 -3.76 18.48
CA LYS A 36 1.12 -2.70 19.38
C LYS A 36 1.62 -1.34 18.87
N ILE A 37 0.70 -0.38 18.77
CA ILE A 37 1.02 1.01 18.42
C ILE A 37 1.67 1.69 19.63
N LYS A 38 2.83 2.30 19.40
CA LYS A 38 3.69 2.95 20.40
C LYS A 38 3.85 4.43 20.03
N GLY A 39 4.14 5.26 21.03
CA GLY A 39 4.56 6.64 20.78
C GLY A 39 5.86 6.68 19.99
N GLU A 40 5.98 7.63 19.07
CA GLU A 40 7.19 7.82 18.27
C GLU A 40 8.27 8.62 19.02
N PRO A 41 9.56 8.47 18.67
CA PRO A 41 10.61 9.31 19.24
C PRO A 41 10.37 10.80 18.99
N SER A 42 10.68 11.62 20.00
CA SER A 42 10.60 13.08 19.90
C SER A 42 11.44 13.61 18.72
N GLY A 43 10.88 14.56 17.97
CA GLY A 43 11.57 15.20 16.84
C GLY A 43 11.60 14.41 15.54
N MET A 44 11.26 13.11 15.54
CA MET A 44 11.29 12.26 14.33
C MET A 44 10.40 12.81 13.20
N LEU A 45 9.15 13.16 13.51
CA LEU A 45 8.21 13.70 12.52
C LEU A 45 8.61 15.12 12.08
N SER A 46 9.17 15.93 12.99
CA SER A 46 9.71 17.25 12.63
C SER A 46 10.85 17.11 11.63
N LYS A 47 11.77 16.18 11.85
CA LYS A 47 12.87 15.95 10.93
C LYS A 47 12.42 15.41 9.56
N ALA A 48 11.38 14.57 9.54
CA ALA A 48 10.73 14.15 8.31
C ALA A 48 10.14 15.35 7.54
N LEU A 49 9.51 16.30 8.24
CA LEU A 49 9.01 17.53 7.65
C LEU A 49 10.15 18.42 7.10
N ASP A 50 11.31 18.48 7.77
CA ASP A 50 12.46 19.22 7.26
C ASP A 50 12.94 18.68 5.90
N TYR A 51 12.91 17.35 5.72
CA TYR A 51 13.22 16.72 4.43
C TYR A 51 12.20 17.07 3.34
N LEU A 52 10.91 17.13 3.68
CA LEU A 52 9.86 17.53 2.74
C LEU A 52 9.96 19.01 2.36
N ASN A 53 10.39 19.85 3.30
CA ASN A 53 10.59 21.29 3.09
C ASN A 53 11.97 21.65 2.54
N GLU A 54 12.77 20.65 2.16
CA GLU A 54 14.06 20.81 1.48
C GLU A 54 15.08 21.67 2.23
N GLN A 55 15.02 21.70 3.57
CA GLN A 55 15.89 22.55 4.40
C GLN A 55 17.36 22.06 4.49
N GLU A 56 17.79 21.13 3.61
CA GLU A 56 19.09 20.43 3.66
C GLU A 56 20.08 20.83 2.54
N GLY A 57 19.81 21.91 1.77
CA GLY A 57 20.83 22.65 1.02
C GLY A 57 21.49 21.96 -0.18
N VAL A 58 20.73 21.47 -1.17
CA VAL A 58 21.27 20.90 -2.42
C VAL A 58 20.75 21.66 -3.65
N SER A 59 21.55 21.82 -4.70
CA SER A 59 21.12 22.41 -5.99
C SER A 59 20.72 21.31 -6.97
N LEU A 60 19.42 21.01 -7.07
CA LEU A 60 18.81 20.24 -8.18
C LEU A 60 17.69 21.10 -8.80
N THR A 61 16.95 20.59 -9.79
CA THR A 61 15.69 21.24 -10.20
C THR A 61 14.64 21.06 -9.10
N ASP A 62 13.71 22.01 -8.92
CA ASP A 62 12.71 21.99 -7.85
C ASP A 62 12.00 20.63 -7.72
N ALA A 63 11.54 20.04 -8.83
CA ALA A 63 10.88 18.73 -8.82
C ALA A 63 11.79 17.56 -8.37
N GLN A 64 13.09 17.61 -8.70
CA GLN A 64 14.07 16.59 -8.28
C GLN A 64 14.46 16.74 -6.81
N MET A 65 14.48 17.96 -6.28
CA MET A 65 14.74 18.24 -4.87
C MET A 65 13.65 17.62 -3.97
N THR A 66 12.38 17.70 -4.39
CA THR A 66 11.28 17.32 -3.49
C THR A 66 10.92 15.85 -3.51
N LEU A 67 11.05 15.17 -4.66
CA LEU A 67 10.92 13.70 -4.73
C LEU A 67 11.99 13.01 -3.88
N ARG A 68 13.22 13.56 -3.88
CA ARG A 68 14.26 13.17 -2.93
C ARG A 68 13.75 13.35 -1.50
N GLY A 69 13.22 14.54 -1.17
CA GLY A 69 12.63 14.86 0.14
C GLY A 69 11.61 13.83 0.65
N ILE A 70 10.64 13.44 -0.17
CA ILE A 70 9.64 12.40 0.16
C ILE A 70 10.32 11.07 0.56
N ARG A 71 11.29 10.63 -0.25
CA ARG A 71 12.03 9.39 0.01
C ARG A 71 12.85 9.52 1.29
N GLN A 72 13.53 10.64 1.52
CA GLN A 72 14.32 10.87 2.74
C GLN A 72 13.42 10.87 3.98
N ALA A 73 12.26 11.53 3.89
CA ALA A 73 11.28 11.62 4.98
C ALA A 73 10.81 10.24 5.41
N TRP A 74 10.36 9.40 4.47
CA TRP A 74 9.86 8.09 4.83
C TRP A 74 10.98 7.11 5.25
N LEU A 75 12.15 7.13 4.60
CA LEU A 75 13.31 6.35 5.06
C LEU A 75 13.75 6.76 6.47
N HIS A 76 13.76 8.06 6.78
CA HIS A 76 14.01 8.55 8.12
C HIS A 76 13.02 7.96 9.13
N ILE A 77 11.72 8.04 8.82
CA ILE A 77 10.67 7.44 9.65
C ILE A 77 10.90 5.94 9.84
N MET A 78 11.14 5.17 8.78
CA MET A 78 11.36 3.72 8.87
C MET A 78 12.57 3.37 9.74
N THR A 79 13.64 4.18 9.70
CA THR A 79 14.85 3.95 10.51
C THR A 79 14.64 4.33 11.98
N GLN A 80 13.80 5.33 12.26
CA GLN A 80 13.65 5.89 13.60
C GLN A 80 12.44 5.36 14.38
N THR A 81 11.39 4.92 13.68
CA THR A 81 10.10 4.56 14.29
C THR A 81 10.22 3.49 15.38
N ASN A 82 9.35 3.61 16.39
CA ASN A 82 9.07 2.58 17.39
C ASN A 82 8.03 1.55 16.89
N ASN A 83 7.45 1.77 15.71
CA ASN A 83 6.36 1.00 15.10
C ASN A 83 6.78 0.33 13.78
N PRO A 84 7.91 -0.42 13.72
CA PRO A 84 8.47 -0.87 12.45
C PRO A 84 7.58 -1.85 11.68
N TYR A 85 6.69 -2.59 12.36
CA TYR A 85 5.66 -3.39 11.69
C TYR A 85 4.71 -2.53 10.86
N HIS A 86 4.24 -1.42 11.41
CA HIS A 86 3.24 -0.57 10.76
C HIS A 86 3.83 0.12 9.53
N GLU A 87 5.10 0.53 9.58
CA GLU A 87 5.80 1.06 8.39
C GLU A 87 6.07 -0.01 7.34
N LYS A 88 6.41 -1.24 7.75
CA LYS A 88 6.55 -2.35 6.79
C LYS A 88 5.21 -2.75 6.17
N PHE A 89 4.13 -2.66 6.94
CA PHE A 89 2.78 -2.91 6.44
C PHE A 89 2.32 -1.79 5.50
N ALA A 90 2.66 -0.53 5.77
CA ALA A 90 2.44 0.56 4.83
C ALA A 90 3.23 0.40 3.52
N LEU A 91 4.45 -0.14 3.57
CA LEU A 91 5.21 -0.53 2.37
C LEU A 91 4.50 -1.62 1.56
N PHE A 92 3.94 -2.63 2.22
CA PHE A 92 3.12 -3.65 1.56
C PHE A 92 1.86 -3.02 0.92
N LEU A 93 1.18 -2.12 1.63
CA LEU A 93 0.03 -1.42 1.08
C LEU A 93 0.42 -0.60 -0.16
N LEU A 94 1.57 0.06 -0.15
CA LEU A 94 2.08 0.78 -1.34
C LEU A 94 2.44 -0.17 -2.49
N SER A 95 2.95 -1.38 -2.21
CA SER A 95 3.25 -2.33 -3.30
C SER A 95 2.00 -2.90 -3.98
N VAL A 96 0.85 -2.90 -3.29
CA VAL A 96 -0.44 -3.27 -3.90
C VAL A 96 -1.07 -2.04 -4.53
N TRP A 97 -1.32 -1.00 -3.73
CA TRP A 97 -1.89 0.27 -4.16
C TRP A 97 -0.78 1.20 -4.66
N THR A 98 -0.19 0.81 -5.80
CA THR A 98 1.00 1.45 -6.33
C THR A 98 0.69 2.79 -6.97
N VAL A 99 1.54 3.77 -6.65
CA VAL A 99 1.66 5.06 -7.35
C VAL A 99 3.13 5.33 -7.66
N GLY A 100 3.39 6.10 -8.71
CA GLY A 100 4.74 6.41 -9.18
C GLY A 100 5.00 7.90 -9.33
N GLU A 101 6.28 8.28 -9.25
CA GLU A 101 6.70 9.67 -9.43
C GLU A 101 6.65 10.16 -10.88
N SER A 102 6.42 9.25 -11.84
CA SER A 102 6.42 9.55 -13.28
C SER A 102 5.36 10.59 -13.69
N VAL A 103 4.34 10.81 -12.87
CA VAL A 103 3.28 11.79 -13.10
C VAL A 103 3.52 13.13 -12.39
N VAL A 104 4.59 13.25 -11.60
CA VAL A 104 4.96 14.50 -10.92
C VAL A 104 5.65 15.42 -11.92
N THR A 105 4.91 16.38 -12.44
CA THR A 105 5.34 17.34 -13.45
C THR A 105 5.45 18.77 -12.92
N ASN A 106 4.84 19.06 -11.77
CA ASN A 106 4.90 20.38 -11.14
C ASN A 106 4.94 20.27 -9.60
N SER A 107 5.29 21.38 -8.94
CA SER A 107 5.54 21.38 -7.50
C SER A 107 4.28 21.17 -6.63
N LYS A 108 3.08 21.39 -7.18
CA LYS A 108 1.81 21.27 -6.45
C LYS A 108 1.34 19.82 -6.30
N GLU A 109 1.91 18.89 -7.06
CA GLU A 109 1.58 17.45 -7.01
C GLU A 109 2.36 16.72 -5.91
N ILE A 110 3.51 17.25 -5.49
CA ILE A 110 4.37 16.64 -4.46
C ILE A 110 3.62 16.46 -3.13
N PRO A 111 2.92 17.48 -2.58
CA PRO A 111 2.14 17.27 -1.35
C PRO A 111 1.10 16.16 -1.50
N LEU A 112 0.54 15.95 -2.70
CA LEU A 112 -0.42 14.89 -2.95
C LEU A 112 0.24 13.50 -2.81
N MET A 113 1.43 13.32 -3.38
CA MET A 113 2.19 12.08 -3.24
C MET A 113 2.52 11.78 -1.77
N TRP A 114 2.94 12.79 -1.00
CA TRP A 114 3.17 12.60 0.43
C TRP A 114 1.89 12.27 1.18
N ASN A 115 0.79 12.97 0.92
CA ASN A 115 -0.51 12.68 1.53
C ASN A 115 -1.00 11.27 1.21
N TYR A 116 -0.74 10.77 -0.01
CA TYR A 116 -1.03 9.39 -0.39
C TYR A 116 -0.23 8.39 0.47
N ILE A 117 1.07 8.60 0.64
CA ILE A 117 1.91 7.78 1.52
C ILE A 117 1.42 7.86 2.97
N GLU A 118 1.10 9.05 3.48
CA GLU A 118 0.55 9.22 4.82
C GLU A 118 -0.77 8.49 5.01
N ARG A 119 -1.64 8.46 3.99
CA ARG A 119 -2.89 7.68 4.01
C ARG A 119 -2.59 6.20 4.25
N LEU A 120 -1.71 5.61 3.45
CA LEU A 120 -1.30 4.19 3.62
C LEU A 120 -0.67 3.95 4.99
N ARG A 121 0.17 4.87 5.48
CA ARG A 121 0.78 4.81 6.82
C ARG A 121 -0.25 4.92 7.94
N SER A 122 -1.30 5.73 7.75
CA SER A 122 -2.41 5.88 8.68
C SER A 122 -3.27 4.63 8.73
N THR A 123 -3.65 4.09 7.57
CA THR A 123 -4.36 2.81 7.44
C THR A 123 -3.58 1.69 8.11
N ALA A 124 -2.28 1.59 7.85
CA ALA A 124 -1.43 0.58 8.46
C ALA A 124 -1.39 0.69 9.99
N ARG A 125 -1.52 1.90 10.55
CA ARG A 125 -1.59 2.20 11.99
C ARG A 125 -3.00 2.14 12.57
N SER A 126 -4.03 1.92 11.78
CA SER A 126 -5.38 1.79 12.30
C SER A 126 -5.63 0.37 12.80
N SER A 127 -6.27 0.25 13.97
CA SER A 127 -6.71 -1.06 14.49
C SER A 127 -8.06 -1.49 13.95
N THR A 128 -8.72 -0.66 13.13
CA THR A 128 -10.08 -0.87 12.62
C THR A 128 -10.21 -0.56 11.13
N ALA A 129 -9.12 -0.29 10.43
CA ALA A 129 -9.20 0.04 9.01
C ALA A 129 -9.53 -1.22 8.19
N GLN A 130 -10.62 -1.14 7.44
CA GLN A 130 -11.00 -2.17 6.50
C GLN A 130 -10.37 -1.92 5.14
N LEU A 131 -10.10 -2.98 4.39
CA LEU A 131 -9.65 -2.86 3.01
C LEU A 131 -10.63 -2.04 2.15
N ARG A 132 -11.94 -2.15 2.43
CA ARG A 132 -12.98 -1.38 1.74
C ARG A 132 -12.84 0.13 1.99
N ASP A 133 -12.54 0.54 3.22
CA ASP A 133 -12.37 1.95 3.56
C ASP A 133 -11.17 2.53 2.81
N LEU A 134 -10.04 1.80 2.81
CA LEU A 134 -8.86 2.19 2.06
C LEU A 134 -9.17 2.35 0.56
N ALA A 135 -9.89 1.40 -0.03
CA ALA A 135 -10.25 1.46 -1.44
C ALA A 135 -11.15 2.66 -1.75
N ASN A 136 -12.17 2.94 -0.93
CA ASN A 136 -13.03 4.12 -1.10
C ASN A 136 -12.24 5.43 -1.01
N GLU A 137 -11.27 5.50 -0.09
CA GLU A 137 -10.38 6.66 0.00
C GLU A 137 -9.45 6.80 -1.22
N ILE A 138 -8.93 5.70 -1.75
CA ILE A 138 -7.99 5.71 -2.87
C ILE A 138 -8.68 6.02 -4.20
N VAL A 139 -9.90 5.52 -4.44
CA VAL A 139 -10.61 5.76 -5.72
C VAL A 139 -10.95 7.23 -5.96
N THR A 140 -10.89 8.05 -4.91
CA THR A 140 -11.10 9.50 -4.97
C THR A 140 -9.86 10.31 -4.57
N ASP A 141 -8.73 9.64 -4.30
CA ASP A 141 -7.51 10.31 -3.86
C ASP A 141 -6.92 11.14 -5.01
N PRO A 142 -6.54 12.42 -4.77
CA PRO A 142 -6.11 13.30 -5.83
C PRO A 142 -4.82 12.84 -6.53
N PHE A 143 -3.90 12.19 -5.82
CA PHE A 143 -2.69 11.68 -6.46
C PHE A 143 -2.99 10.45 -7.32
N MET A 144 -3.86 9.56 -6.85
CA MET A 144 -4.31 8.40 -7.62
C MET A 144 -5.08 8.81 -8.88
N LEU A 145 -5.97 9.80 -8.77
CA LEU A 145 -6.72 10.35 -9.89
C LEU A 145 -5.80 10.93 -10.97
N ILE A 146 -4.70 11.60 -10.59
CA ILE A 146 -3.69 12.06 -11.54
C ILE A 146 -2.91 10.88 -12.11
N TYR A 147 -2.46 9.96 -11.25
CA TYR A 147 -1.61 8.84 -11.63
C TYR A 147 -2.21 7.96 -12.73
N LEU A 148 -3.52 7.70 -12.66
CA LEU A 148 -4.23 6.84 -13.60
C LEU A 148 -5.14 7.60 -14.58
N ASN A 149 -4.99 8.92 -14.66
CA ASN A 149 -5.81 9.80 -15.49
C ASN A 149 -7.33 9.72 -15.16
N GLY A 150 -7.68 9.34 -13.93
CA GLY A 150 -9.05 9.33 -13.42
C GLY A 150 -9.62 10.76 -13.33
N ASN A 151 -8.77 11.75 -13.13
CA ASN A 151 -9.16 13.16 -13.18
C ASN A 151 -9.67 13.62 -14.56
N TYR A 152 -9.42 12.86 -15.63
CA TYR A 152 -9.93 13.11 -16.99
C TYR A 152 -11.10 12.18 -17.37
N ASN A 153 -11.62 11.41 -16.43
CA ASN A 153 -12.71 10.46 -16.66
C ASN A 153 -14.06 11.18 -16.65
N LEU A 154 -14.63 11.42 -17.83
CA LEU A 154 -15.88 12.16 -18.01
C LEU A 154 -16.97 11.23 -18.55
N LYS A 155 -18.23 11.49 -18.20
CA LYS A 155 -19.39 10.74 -18.72
C LYS A 155 -19.38 10.56 -20.24
N ASP A 156 -19.06 11.62 -20.98
CA ASP A 156 -19.06 11.60 -22.45
C ASP A 156 -17.77 11.00 -23.05
N ASN A 157 -16.73 10.79 -22.22
CA ASN A 157 -15.48 10.15 -22.61
C ASN A 157 -14.92 9.31 -21.45
N PRO A 158 -15.53 8.14 -21.14
CA PRO A 158 -15.08 7.30 -20.04
C PRO A 158 -13.65 6.78 -20.28
N ASN A 159 -12.80 6.87 -19.27
CA ASN A 159 -11.42 6.41 -19.29
C ASN A 159 -11.29 5.07 -18.55
N GLU A 160 -11.09 4.00 -19.31
CA GLU A 160 -11.00 2.63 -18.81
C GLU A 160 -9.71 2.33 -18.02
N ASN A 161 -8.68 3.18 -18.12
CA ASN A 161 -7.38 2.91 -17.51
C ASN A 161 -7.49 2.71 -15.99
N PHE A 162 -8.18 3.61 -15.29
CA PHE A 162 -8.31 3.48 -13.84
C PHE A 162 -9.14 2.24 -13.44
N ALA A 163 -10.22 1.95 -14.15
CA ALA A 163 -11.02 0.75 -13.91
C ALA A 163 -10.22 -0.54 -14.09
N ARG A 164 -9.35 -0.57 -15.10
CA ARG A 164 -8.44 -1.68 -15.37
C ARG A 164 -7.46 -1.91 -14.25
N GLU A 165 -6.73 -0.88 -13.83
CA GLU A 165 -5.76 -1.03 -12.73
C GLU A 165 -6.46 -1.36 -11.41
N PHE A 166 -7.65 -0.80 -11.17
CA PHE A 166 -8.45 -1.14 -10.00
C PHE A 166 -8.75 -2.64 -9.91
N PHE A 167 -9.18 -3.27 -11.01
CA PHE A 167 -9.41 -4.72 -11.01
C PHE A 167 -8.12 -5.54 -11.07
N GLU A 168 -7.20 -5.18 -11.96
CA GLU A 168 -6.02 -5.97 -12.29
C GLU A 168 -4.95 -5.91 -11.20
N LEU A 169 -4.62 -4.71 -10.71
CA LEU A 169 -3.49 -4.51 -9.79
C LEU A 169 -3.94 -4.28 -8.34
N PHE A 170 -5.16 -3.82 -8.10
CA PHE A 170 -5.53 -3.39 -6.74
C PHE A 170 -6.50 -4.33 -6.03
N THR A 171 -7.26 -5.16 -6.75
CA THR A 171 -8.34 -5.92 -6.10
C THR A 171 -8.42 -7.40 -6.43
N VAL A 172 -8.64 -7.77 -7.70
CA VAL A 172 -9.01 -9.16 -8.06
C VAL A 172 -7.93 -9.88 -8.84
N GLY A 173 -7.02 -9.16 -9.49
CA GLY A 173 -6.07 -9.74 -10.43
C GLY A 173 -6.71 -10.03 -11.79
N PRO A 174 -5.92 -10.24 -12.86
CA PRO A 174 -6.46 -10.53 -14.18
C PRO A 174 -7.15 -11.90 -14.25
N LYS A 175 -6.68 -12.87 -13.46
CA LYS A 175 -7.17 -14.26 -13.45
C LYS A 175 -7.23 -14.82 -12.03
N ASN A 176 -8.21 -15.70 -11.78
CA ASN A 176 -8.27 -16.48 -10.55
C ASN A 176 -7.23 -17.62 -10.54
N LEU A 177 -7.16 -18.35 -9.43
CA LEU A 177 -6.21 -19.46 -9.22
C LEU A 177 -6.36 -20.63 -10.22
N ASN A 178 -7.45 -20.70 -10.98
CA ASN A 178 -7.68 -21.70 -12.02
C ASN A 178 -7.37 -21.16 -13.43
N GLY A 179 -6.85 -19.93 -13.54
CA GLY A 179 -6.50 -19.31 -14.82
C GLY A 179 -7.68 -18.72 -15.60
N VAL A 180 -8.86 -18.61 -14.97
CA VAL A 180 -10.05 -17.98 -15.58
C VAL A 180 -10.03 -16.48 -15.28
N ALA A 181 -10.39 -15.65 -16.27
CA ALA A 181 -10.45 -14.20 -16.10
C ALA A 181 -11.43 -13.79 -14.99
N ASN A 182 -11.07 -12.79 -14.20
CA ASN A 182 -11.93 -12.30 -13.10
C ASN A 182 -12.99 -11.29 -13.55
N TYR A 183 -12.73 -10.58 -14.64
CA TYR A 183 -13.60 -9.56 -15.20
C TYR A 183 -13.52 -9.62 -16.73
N THR A 184 -14.46 -8.94 -17.37
CA THR A 184 -14.55 -8.81 -18.82
C THR A 184 -14.14 -7.41 -19.27
N GLU A 185 -13.36 -7.38 -20.34
CA GLU A 185 -12.90 -6.14 -20.97
C GLU A 185 -14.05 -5.28 -21.49
N LYS A 186 -15.05 -5.92 -22.12
CA LYS A 186 -16.10 -5.21 -22.85
C LYS A 186 -17.28 -4.79 -21.98
N GLU A 187 -17.39 -5.31 -20.77
CA GLU A 187 -18.55 -5.07 -19.91
C GLU A 187 -18.10 -4.50 -18.57
N ASP A 188 -17.30 -5.26 -17.80
CA ASP A 188 -16.96 -4.86 -16.42
C ASP A 188 -16.04 -3.64 -16.37
N ILE A 189 -15.02 -3.60 -17.24
CA ILE A 189 -14.09 -2.46 -17.32
C ILE A 189 -14.82 -1.20 -17.77
N VAL A 190 -15.62 -1.29 -18.83
CA VAL A 190 -16.41 -0.18 -19.36
C VAL A 190 -17.36 0.34 -18.29
N GLU A 191 -18.03 -0.55 -17.57
CA GLU A 191 -19.03 -0.16 -16.58
C GLU A 191 -18.41 0.45 -15.33
N ALA A 192 -17.30 -0.12 -14.83
CA ALA A 192 -16.54 0.49 -13.76
C ALA A 192 -15.97 1.85 -14.16
N ALA A 193 -15.47 2.00 -15.40
CA ALA A 193 -14.97 3.27 -15.91
C ALA A 193 -16.06 4.35 -15.90
N ARG A 194 -17.28 4.00 -16.33
CA ARG A 194 -18.44 4.90 -16.27
C ARG A 194 -18.75 5.30 -14.83
N ARG A 195 -18.70 4.38 -13.87
CA ARG A 195 -18.96 4.69 -12.46
C ARG A 195 -17.84 5.47 -11.77
N PHE A 196 -16.63 5.47 -12.31
CA PHE A 196 -15.54 6.33 -11.85
C PHE A 196 -15.52 7.72 -12.50
N THR A 197 -16.50 8.08 -13.32
CA THR A 197 -16.56 9.41 -13.96
C THR A 197 -16.90 10.52 -12.96
N GLY A 198 -16.59 11.78 -13.30
CA GLY A 198 -17.05 12.95 -12.54
C GLY A 198 -16.06 13.52 -11.54
N TRP A 199 -14.98 12.80 -11.21
CA TRP A 199 -13.90 13.33 -10.38
C TRP A 199 -12.92 14.18 -11.20
N ARG A 200 -12.63 15.39 -10.71
CA ARG A 200 -11.73 16.36 -11.33
C ARG A 200 -10.69 16.83 -10.33
N ILE A 201 -9.54 17.27 -10.83
CA ILE A 201 -8.57 18.00 -10.03
C ILE A 201 -8.68 19.47 -10.40
N VAL A 202 -8.97 20.31 -9.41
CA VAL A 202 -9.01 21.76 -9.57
C VAL A 202 -7.94 22.40 -8.70
N GLU A 203 -7.47 23.56 -9.14
CA GLU A 203 -6.57 24.38 -8.34
C GLU A 203 -7.38 25.43 -7.58
N LEU A 204 -7.25 25.44 -6.25
CA LEU A 204 -7.85 26.42 -5.35
C LEU A 204 -6.80 26.83 -4.31
N ASP A 205 -6.56 28.13 -4.15
CA ASP A 205 -5.57 28.69 -3.21
C ASP A 205 -4.19 28.01 -3.31
N ASP A 206 -3.67 27.88 -4.53
CA ASP A 206 -2.41 27.21 -4.87
C ASP A 206 -2.33 25.71 -4.50
N LYS A 207 -3.47 25.06 -4.25
CA LYS A 207 -3.56 23.62 -3.93
C LYS A 207 -4.39 22.88 -4.96
N LEU A 208 -3.96 21.67 -5.28
CA LEU A 208 -4.72 20.73 -6.08
C LEU A 208 -5.70 19.96 -5.19
N LEU A 209 -6.99 20.03 -5.52
CA LEU A 209 -8.06 19.38 -4.75
C LEU A 209 -8.94 18.52 -5.66
N PRO A 210 -9.38 17.34 -5.18
CA PRO A 210 -10.37 16.55 -5.88
C PRO A 210 -11.75 17.19 -5.71
N VAL A 211 -12.48 17.36 -6.81
CA VAL A 211 -13.86 17.86 -6.82
C VAL A 211 -14.71 16.95 -7.68
N PHE A 212 -15.83 16.50 -7.11
CA PHE A 212 -16.83 15.74 -7.83
C PHE A 212 -17.80 16.67 -8.57
N SER A 213 -17.99 16.42 -9.86
CA SER A 213 -18.92 17.14 -10.73
C SER A 213 -20.06 16.19 -11.15
N PRO A 214 -21.27 16.35 -10.58
CA PRO A 214 -22.41 15.51 -10.95
C PRO A 214 -22.81 15.57 -12.43
N GLN A 215 -22.49 16.68 -13.11
CA GLN A 215 -22.77 16.88 -14.53
C GLN A 215 -21.87 16.00 -15.41
N ASP A 216 -20.65 15.72 -14.94
CA ASP A 216 -19.64 14.93 -15.63
C ASP A 216 -19.69 13.44 -15.24
N HIS A 217 -20.65 13.04 -14.40
CA HIS A 217 -20.80 11.68 -13.90
C HIS A 217 -21.89 10.88 -14.65
N ASP A 218 -21.57 9.66 -15.06
CA ASP A 218 -22.48 8.70 -15.67
C ASP A 218 -23.32 8.00 -14.59
N THR A 219 -24.58 8.39 -14.50
CA THR A 219 -25.57 7.84 -13.55
C THR A 219 -26.27 6.58 -14.08
N GLY A 220 -25.63 5.79 -14.93
CA GLY A 220 -26.15 4.50 -15.37
C GLY A 220 -26.34 3.53 -14.19
N THR A 221 -27.00 2.41 -14.44
CA THR A 221 -27.34 1.43 -13.39
C THR A 221 -27.07 -0.01 -13.84
N ASP A 222 -26.21 -0.18 -14.84
CA ASP A 222 -25.87 -1.51 -15.33
C ASP A 222 -25.08 -2.27 -14.25
N GLU A 223 -25.08 -3.60 -14.39
CA GLU A 223 -24.45 -4.50 -13.43
C GLU A 223 -22.98 -4.73 -13.79
N LEU A 224 -22.13 -4.73 -12.77
CA LEU A 224 -20.82 -5.35 -12.80
C LEU A 224 -20.95 -6.88 -12.64
N PHE A 225 -20.02 -7.61 -13.25
CA PHE A 225 -19.85 -9.05 -13.20
C PHE A 225 -21.10 -9.83 -13.64
N ARG A 226 -21.75 -9.37 -14.70
CA ARG A 226 -23.01 -9.96 -15.20
C ARG A 226 -22.90 -11.45 -15.50
N GLY A 227 -23.97 -12.18 -15.19
CA GLY A 227 -24.04 -13.63 -15.40
C GLY A 227 -23.25 -14.47 -14.40
N THR A 228 -22.59 -13.84 -13.42
CA THR A 228 -21.96 -14.52 -12.28
C THR A 228 -22.92 -14.54 -11.08
N THR A 229 -22.60 -15.35 -10.05
CA THR A 229 -23.36 -15.38 -8.79
C THR A 229 -23.13 -14.15 -7.90
N TYR A 230 -22.18 -13.29 -8.28
CA TYR A 230 -21.77 -12.09 -7.55
C TYR A 230 -21.98 -10.83 -8.41
N ALA A 231 -22.84 -10.91 -9.43
CA ALA A 231 -23.27 -9.74 -10.20
C ALA A 231 -23.87 -8.67 -9.27
N CYS A 232 -23.55 -7.41 -9.52
CA CYS A 232 -23.84 -6.32 -8.60
C CYS A 232 -24.08 -5.01 -9.35
N LYS A 233 -25.11 -4.26 -8.96
CA LYS A 233 -25.42 -2.96 -9.55
C LYS A 233 -24.52 -1.89 -8.95
N ALA A 234 -23.95 -1.06 -9.81
CA ALA A 234 -23.16 0.09 -9.38
C ALA A 234 -23.72 1.39 -9.97
N THR A 235 -23.81 2.43 -9.14
CA THR A 235 -24.29 3.76 -9.52
C THR A 235 -23.22 4.84 -9.31
N ALA A 236 -22.24 4.59 -8.46
CA ALA A 236 -21.09 5.45 -8.19
C ALA A 236 -19.82 4.63 -7.89
N GLU A 237 -18.70 5.31 -7.68
CA GLU A 237 -17.39 4.73 -7.36
C GLU A 237 -17.42 3.83 -6.13
N GLU A 238 -18.16 4.21 -5.08
CA GLU A 238 -18.30 3.44 -3.84
C GLU A 238 -18.99 2.10 -4.10
N ASP A 239 -19.93 2.06 -5.05
CA ASP A 239 -20.59 0.81 -5.43
C ASP A 239 -19.64 -0.10 -6.19
N VAL A 240 -18.74 0.43 -7.04
CA VAL A 240 -17.70 -0.39 -7.70
C VAL A 240 -16.82 -1.06 -6.64
N VAL A 241 -16.42 -0.29 -5.63
CA VAL A 241 -15.66 -0.81 -4.49
C VAL A 241 -16.46 -1.86 -3.73
N ALA A 242 -17.74 -1.63 -3.43
CA ALA A 242 -18.60 -2.57 -2.71
C ALA A 242 -18.89 -3.86 -3.50
N CYS A 243 -19.17 -3.74 -4.80
CA CYS A 243 -19.37 -4.86 -5.72
C CYS A 243 -18.11 -5.73 -5.86
N THR A 244 -16.93 -5.17 -5.56
CA THR A 244 -15.65 -5.86 -5.64
C THR A 244 -15.23 -6.41 -4.28
N ILE A 245 -14.96 -5.52 -3.31
CA ILE A 245 -14.40 -5.85 -2.00
C ILE A 245 -15.48 -6.35 -1.05
N GLY A 246 -15.45 -7.65 -0.79
CA GLY A 246 -16.43 -8.37 0.03
C GLY A 246 -17.52 -9.07 -0.77
N ASN A 247 -17.52 -8.95 -2.10
CA ASN A 247 -18.49 -9.62 -2.97
C ASN A 247 -17.80 -10.47 -4.06
N HIS A 248 -16.72 -9.98 -4.68
CA HIS A 248 -16.01 -10.73 -5.71
C HIS A 248 -15.11 -11.84 -5.11
N PRO A 249 -15.24 -13.12 -5.53
CA PRO A 249 -14.59 -14.26 -4.87
C PRO A 249 -13.06 -14.29 -4.99
N SER A 250 -12.49 -13.52 -5.93
CA SER A 250 -11.04 -13.45 -6.14
C SER A 250 -10.30 -12.44 -5.27
N VAL A 251 -10.99 -11.54 -4.53
CA VAL A 251 -10.31 -10.53 -3.71
C VAL A 251 -9.48 -11.17 -2.59
N ALA A 252 -10.06 -12.10 -1.83
CA ALA A 252 -9.33 -12.74 -0.75
C ALA A 252 -8.15 -13.61 -1.25
N PRO A 253 -8.29 -14.45 -2.30
CA PRO A 253 -7.16 -15.11 -2.94
C PRO A 253 -6.08 -14.17 -3.48
N TYR A 254 -6.47 -13.03 -4.05
CA TYR A 254 -5.55 -12.01 -4.54
C TYR A 254 -4.69 -11.45 -3.40
N TYR A 255 -5.33 -10.88 -2.37
CA TYR A 255 -4.61 -10.34 -1.20
C TYR A 255 -3.84 -11.40 -0.42
N ALA A 256 -4.34 -12.63 -0.35
CA ALA A 256 -3.60 -13.73 0.27
C ALA A 256 -2.29 -14.01 -0.48
N LYS A 257 -2.32 -14.03 -1.81
CA LYS A 257 -1.13 -14.21 -2.64
C LYS A 257 -0.14 -13.07 -2.43
N GLU A 258 -0.58 -11.82 -2.57
CA GLU A 258 0.27 -10.63 -2.42
C GLU A 258 0.95 -10.59 -1.04
N ILE A 259 0.21 -10.85 0.04
CA ILE A 259 0.76 -10.89 1.39
C ILE A 259 1.77 -12.03 1.55
N LEU A 260 1.47 -13.23 1.03
CA LEU A 260 2.37 -14.38 1.16
C LEU A 260 3.66 -14.17 0.37
N GLU A 261 3.58 -13.56 -0.81
CA GLU A 261 4.75 -13.20 -1.63
C GLU A 261 5.60 -12.12 -0.96
N PHE A 262 4.96 -11.14 -0.32
CA PHE A 262 5.66 -10.07 0.40
C PHE A 262 6.29 -10.52 1.73
N TYR A 263 5.61 -11.36 2.50
CA TYR A 263 6.03 -11.68 3.89
C TYR A 263 6.60 -13.07 4.09
N LEU A 264 6.29 -14.04 3.23
CA LEU A 264 6.59 -15.45 3.50
C LEU A 264 7.52 -16.07 2.46
N THR A 265 7.08 -16.21 1.22
CA THR A 265 7.78 -16.98 0.18
C THR A 265 7.46 -16.45 -1.21
N PRO A 266 8.43 -16.40 -2.15
CA PRO A 266 8.19 -15.89 -3.49
C PRO A 266 7.28 -16.78 -4.35
N ASN A 267 6.99 -18.02 -3.92
CA ASN A 267 6.18 -18.96 -4.67
C ASN A 267 5.19 -19.69 -3.74
N PRO A 268 4.16 -19.00 -3.20
CA PRO A 268 3.19 -19.65 -2.32
C PRO A 268 2.36 -20.68 -3.10
N SER A 269 2.12 -21.85 -2.49
CA SER A 269 1.29 -22.88 -3.12
C SER A 269 -0.17 -22.44 -3.17
N SER A 270 -0.92 -22.93 -4.16
CA SER A 270 -2.36 -22.64 -4.27
C SER A 270 -3.17 -23.09 -3.05
N VAL A 271 -2.69 -24.12 -2.31
CA VAL A 271 -3.29 -24.56 -1.05
C VAL A 271 -3.09 -23.50 0.03
N LEU A 272 -1.86 -23.00 0.20
CA LEU A 272 -1.55 -21.97 1.19
C LEU A 272 -2.30 -20.66 0.90
N ILE A 273 -2.39 -20.26 -0.37
CA ILE A 273 -3.18 -19.10 -0.79
C ILE A 273 -4.65 -19.29 -0.39
N LYS A 274 -5.26 -20.44 -0.69
CA LYS A 274 -6.67 -20.73 -0.34
C LYS A 274 -6.91 -20.77 1.17
N GLU A 275 -5.97 -21.32 1.94
CA GLU A 275 -6.08 -21.34 3.40
C GLU A 275 -6.00 -19.94 3.99
N PHE A 276 -5.08 -19.11 3.51
CA PHE A 276 -4.95 -17.75 4.00
C PHE A 276 -6.05 -16.81 3.48
N ALA A 277 -6.58 -17.04 2.28
CA ALA A 277 -7.75 -16.33 1.76
C ALA A 277 -8.96 -16.50 2.70
N LYS A 278 -9.21 -17.70 3.22
CA LYS A 278 -10.25 -17.93 4.23
C LYS A 278 -10.01 -17.15 5.52
N VAL A 279 -8.76 -16.93 5.91
CA VAL A 279 -8.44 -16.09 7.07
C VAL A 279 -8.81 -14.64 6.79
N ILE A 280 -8.55 -14.14 5.59
CA ILE A 280 -8.94 -12.77 5.17
C ILE A 280 -10.46 -12.63 5.17
N GLU A 281 -11.18 -13.59 4.58
CA GLU A 281 -12.66 -13.60 4.56
C GLU A 281 -13.25 -13.66 5.98
N ASN A 282 -12.72 -14.53 6.84
CA ASN A 282 -13.20 -14.68 8.23
C ASN A 282 -12.93 -13.46 9.10
N ASN A 283 -11.97 -12.61 8.73
CA ASN A 283 -11.71 -11.33 9.38
C ASN A 283 -12.39 -10.15 8.67
N ASP A 284 -13.37 -10.42 7.79
CA ASP A 284 -14.11 -9.39 7.04
C ASP A 284 -13.18 -8.40 6.31
N PHE A 285 -12.10 -8.91 5.70
CA PHE A 285 -11.11 -8.12 4.99
C PHE A 285 -10.35 -7.08 5.86
N ASP A 286 -10.34 -7.26 7.19
CA ASP A 286 -9.35 -6.63 8.07
C ASP A 286 -7.99 -7.30 7.84
N LEU A 287 -7.17 -6.66 7.00
CA LEU A 287 -5.85 -7.18 6.66
C LEU A 287 -4.91 -7.18 7.87
N ARG A 288 -5.08 -6.28 8.84
CA ARG A 288 -4.24 -6.24 10.04
C ARG A 288 -4.57 -7.40 10.98
N ALA A 289 -5.84 -7.72 11.17
CA ALA A 289 -6.27 -8.91 11.90
C ALA A 289 -5.79 -10.19 11.21
N SER A 290 -5.87 -10.24 9.87
CA SER A 290 -5.38 -11.36 9.07
C SER A 290 -3.87 -11.54 9.19
N MET A 291 -3.10 -10.44 9.17
CA MET A 291 -1.66 -10.45 9.43
C MET A 291 -1.33 -10.98 10.83
N LYS A 292 -2.10 -10.64 11.86
CA LYS A 292 -1.90 -11.18 13.22
C LYS A 292 -1.98 -12.71 13.23
N VAL A 293 -2.93 -13.29 12.48
CA VAL A 293 -3.08 -14.74 12.32
C VAL A 293 -1.88 -15.32 11.56
N LEU A 294 -1.51 -14.75 10.41
CA LEU A 294 -0.37 -15.22 9.62
C LEU A 294 0.91 -15.23 10.44
N LEU A 295 1.27 -14.09 11.05
CA LEU A 295 2.52 -13.90 11.79
C LEU A 295 2.62 -14.79 13.04
N SER A 296 1.49 -15.27 13.55
CA SER A 296 1.41 -16.21 14.69
C SER A 296 1.31 -17.67 14.25
N SER A 297 1.14 -17.94 12.96
CA SER A 297 0.86 -19.28 12.44
C SER A 297 2.10 -20.18 12.43
N LYS A 298 1.89 -21.50 12.49
CA LYS A 298 2.96 -22.49 12.28
C LYS A 298 3.55 -22.40 10.87
N ALA A 299 2.72 -22.08 9.88
CA ALA A 299 3.16 -21.93 8.49
C ALA A 299 4.22 -20.83 8.38
N PHE A 300 4.03 -19.67 9.03
CA PHE A 300 4.98 -18.57 8.99
C PHE A 300 6.38 -18.96 9.47
N PHE A 301 6.47 -19.80 10.52
CA PHE A 301 7.74 -20.29 11.07
C PHE A 301 8.22 -21.62 10.47
N HIS A 302 7.58 -22.12 9.43
CA HIS A 302 7.93 -23.40 8.83
C HIS A 302 9.32 -23.32 8.16
N PRO A 303 10.22 -24.31 8.37
CA PRO A 303 11.59 -24.26 7.82
C PRO A 303 11.67 -24.04 6.31
N ASN A 304 10.72 -24.58 5.54
CA ASN A 304 10.69 -24.44 4.08
C ASN A 304 10.52 -23.01 3.57
N TYR A 305 10.04 -22.06 4.39
CA TYR A 305 9.90 -20.65 4.00
C TYR A 305 10.98 -19.75 4.61
N ARG A 306 11.86 -20.35 5.44
CA ARG A 306 12.94 -19.63 6.06
C ARG A 306 14.00 -19.31 5.01
N ASP A 307 14.42 -18.06 4.96
CA ASP A 307 15.48 -17.55 4.08
C ASP A 307 15.20 -17.71 2.57
N THR A 308 13.93 -17.90 2.18
CA THR A 308 13.53 -18.02 0.75
C THR A 308 13.22 -16.69 0.08
N LEU A 309 13.04 -15.62 0.85
CA LEU A 309 12.64 -14.32 0.34
C LEU A 309 13.80 -13.32 0.52
N PRO A 310 14.41 -12.83 -0.56
CA PRO A 310 15.41 -11.77 -0.46
C PRO A 310 14.75 -10.47 0.03
N LYS A 311 15.48 -9.69 0.82
CA LYS A 311 15.02 -8.38 1.28
C LYS A 311 14.92 -7.42 0.10
N GLN A 312 13.86 -6.61 0.09
CA GLN A 312 13.74 -5.48 -0.82
C GLN A 312 14.78 -4.40 -0.47
N SER A 313 15.11 -3.51 -1.42
CA SER A 313 16.16 -2.50 -1.24
C SER A 313 15.94 -1.58 -0.03
N ALA A 314 14.70 -1.09 0.15
CA ALA A 314 14.32 -0.29 1.34
C ALA A 314 14.56 -1.09 2.62
N GLU A 315 14.02 -2.31 2.67
CA GLU A 315 14.08 -3.17 3.84
C GLU A 315 15.52 -3.51 4.23
N PHE A 316 16.37 -3.80 3.24
CA PHE A 316 17.78 -4.08 3.45
C PHE A 316 18.52 -2.86 4.01
N ALA A 317 18.36 -1.69 3.39
CA ALA A 317 19.03 -0.46 3.82
C ALA A 317 18.59 -0.03 5.22
N VAL A 318 17.26 0.05 5.45
CA VAL A 318 16.68 0.40 6.75
C VAL A 318 17.13 -0.62 7.81
N GLY A 319 17.13 -1.91 7.47
CA GLY A 319 17.51 -2.95 8.41
C GLY A 319 18.95 -2.86 8.89
N ILE A 320 19.90 -2.52 8.01
CA ILE A 320 21.29 -2.27 8.41
C ILE A 320 21.38 -1.10 9.39
N ILE A 321 20.77 0.04 9.04
CA ILE A 321 20.80 1.26 9.86
C ILE A 321 20.23 0.99 11.26
N ARG A 322 19.07 0.34 11.33
CA ARG A 322 18.42 -0.01 12.59
C ARG A 322 19.24 -1.00 13.41
N THR A 323 19.75 -2.06 12.78
CA THR A 323 20.50 -3.13 13.49
C THR A 323 21.78 -2.58 14.11
N LEU A 324 22.50 -1.72 13.39
CA LEU A 324 23.75 -1.12 13.85
C LEU A 324 23.53 0.11 14.75
N GLY A 325 22.30 0.62 14.87
CA GLY A 325 22.01 1.84 15.62
C GLY A 325 22.69 3.08 15.00
N LEU A 326 22.90 3.06 13.69
CA LEU A 326 23.54 4.18 12.99
C LEU A 326 22.60 5.39 12.96
N PRO A 327 23.14 6.61 13.10
CA PRO A 327 22.37 7.80 12.79
C PRO A 327 21.97 7.77 11.31
N PHE A 328 20.70 8.04 11.00
CA PHE A 328 20.29 8.28 9.63
C PHE A 328 20.63 9.71 9.28
N HIS A 329 21.67 9.91 8.47
CA HIS A 329 22.04 11.21 7.89
C HIS A 329 22.16 11.01 6.39
N MET A 330 21.30 11.67 5.61
CA MET A 330 21.46 11.74 4.15
C MET A 330 21.88 13.16 3.78
N GLU A 331 23.13 13.52 4.11
CA GLU A 331 23.76 14.71 3.53
C GLU A 331 24.10 14.44 2.05
N GLY A 332 23.91 15.45 1.20
CA GLY A 332 24.11 15.39 -0.26
C GLY A 332 25.32 14.56 -0.71
N GLY A 333 25.07 13.40 -1.33
CA GLY A 333 26.12 12.46 -1.66
C GLY A 333 25.66 11.28 -2.52
N SER A 334 25.76 11.47 -3.83
CA SER A 334 25.41 10.61 -4.98
C SER A 334 25.83 9.11 -5.01
N GLY A 335 26.36 8.52 -3.94
CA GLY A 335 26.89 7.15 -3.95
C GLY A 335 25.88 6.05 -3.59
N LEU A 336 25.30 6.12 -2.38
CA LEU A 336 24.29 5.15 -1.93
C LEU A 336 22.91 5.43 -2.56
N GLU A 337 22.65 6.69 -2.89
CA GLU A 337 21.41 7.20 -3.48
C GLU A 337 21.08 6.50 -4.80
N ARG A 338 22.07 6.29 -5.69
CA ARG A 338 21.85 5.70 -7.02
C ARG A 338 21.50 4.21 -6.94
N THR A 339 22.14 3.47 -6.04
CA THR A 339 21.93 2.01 -5.91
C THR A 339 20.59 1.66 -5.25
N ILE A 340 20.13 2.52 -4.34
CA ILE A 340 18.81 2.37 -3.69
C ILE A 340 17.70 2.92 -4.61
N SER A 341 17.93 4.03 -5.31
CA SER A 341 16.97 4.65 -6.24
C SER A 341 16.72 3.80 -7.50
N ASP A 342 17.76 3.25 -8.14
CA ASP A 342 17.61 2.47 -9.38
C ASP A 342 16.85 1.17 -9.16
N LYS A 343 16.81 0.64 -7.92
CA LYS A 343 16.05 -0.56 -7.58
C LYS A 343 14.64 -0.30 -7.05
N MET A 344 14.33 0.93 -6.61
CA MET A 344 12.96 1.30 -6.21
C MET A 344 12.11 1.75 -7.41
N ALA A 345 12.74 2.26 -8.46
CA ALA A 345 12.07 2.68 -9.69
C ALA A 345 11.76 1.53 -10.68
N GLN A 346 12.15 0.29 -10.37
CA GLN A 346 11.92 -0.89 -11.21
C GLN A 346 11.01 -1.95 -10.53
N GLY A 347 10.22 -1.53 -9.55
CA GLY A 347 9.18 -2.36 -8.91
C GLY A 347 7.89 -2.27 -9.71
#